data_AF-A0A4P5RBS4-F1
#
_entry.id   AF-A0A4P5RBS4-F1
#
_cell.length_a   1.000
_cell.length_b   1.000
_cell.length_c   1.000
_cell.angle_alpha   90.00
_cell.angle_beta   90.00
_cell.angle_gamma   90.00
#
_symmetry.space_group_name_H-M   'P 1'
#
loop_
_entity.id
_entity.type
_entity.pdbx_description
1 polymer ?
#
loop_
_entity_poly.entity_id
_entity_poly.type
_entity_poly.pdbx_seq_one_letter_code
_entity_poly.pdbx_strand_id
1 'polypeptide(L)'
;MSLTTIVGFFATGTSIAFVWPQVVRVFAKNSTEGISPYSFLQGCSGSLMWTIYGINKPEGQVALSNGLLVVALSSILYVCVKHKKVSWSIPVFTLVIVFVIGSLIANYSITLMGWCTVAIGAPAIIPQVVRVYRTEHLYGVSAAMYGLLSFCCLTWLIYGAMIDDWFVSLPNVIGTLGAFYIWVRAVKSHKKYQAPIEAPAN
;
A
#
# COMPACT_ATOMS: atom_id res chain seq x y z
N MET A 1 -5.10 27.80 -5.74
CA MET A 1 -4.46 26.48 -5.58
C MET A 1 -4.28 25.89 -6.98
N SER A 2 -3.10 25.38 -7.34
CA SER A 2 -2.90 24.79 -8.67
C SER A 2 -3.63 23.45 -8.80
N LEU A 3 -3.99 23.04 -10.03
CA LEU A 3 -4.61 21.74 -10.29
C LEU A 3 -3.74 20.59 -9.75
N THR A 4 -2.42 20.67 -9.93
CA THR A 4 -1.45 19.70 -9.39
C THR A 4 -1.54 19.56 -7.87
N THR A 5 -1.70 20.68 -7.16
CA THR A 5 -1.85 20.66 -5.70
C THR A 5 -3.15 19.98 -5.29
N ILE A 6 -4.25 20.27 -5.98
CA ILE A 6 -5.56 19.65 -5.74
C ILE A 6 -5.47 18.14 -5.95
N VAL A 7 -4.92 17.70 -7.09
CA VAL A 7 -4.73 16.27 -7.41
C VAL A 7 -3.82 15.58 -6.38
N GLY A 8 -2.76 16.24 -5.93
CA GLY A 8 -1.87 15.70 -4.89
C GLY A 8 -2.57 15.50 -3.54
N PHE A 9 -3.41 16.45 -3.12
CA PHE A 9 -4.24 16.26 -1.93
C PHE A 9 -5.29 15.15 -2.11
N PHE A 10 -5.89 15.04 -3.29
CA PHE A 10 -6.80 13.92 -3.60
C PHE A 10 -6.08 12.56 -3.55
N ALA A 11 -4.88 12.45 -4.13
CA ALA A 11 -4.07 11.23 -4.10
C ALA A 11 -3.64 10.85 -2.67
N THR A 12 -3.31 11.85 -1.85
CA THR A 12 -3.05 11.65 -0.42
C THR A 12 -4.32 11.18 0.30
N GLY A 13 -5.47 11.80 0.06
CA GLY A 13 -6.75 11.43 0.65
C GLY A 13 -7.20 10.01 0.32
N THR A 14 -7.01 9.56 -0.93
CA THR A 14 -7.33 8.18 -1.34
C THR A 14 -6.39 7.16 -0.70
N SER A 15 -5.10 7.50 -0.52
CA SER A 15 -4.13 6.68 0.21
C SER A 15 -4.53 6.47 1.67
N ILE A 16 -5.03 7.54 2.30
CA ILE A 16 -5.54 7.50 3.68
C ILE A 16 -6.80 6.63 3.75
N ALA A 17 -7.78 6.88 2.88
CA ALA A 17 -9.04 6.12 2.84
C ALA A 17 -8.80 4.62 2.62
N PHE A 18 -7.71 4.25 1.94
CA PHE A 18 -7.35 2.86 1.69
C PHE A 18 -6.82 2.13 2.94
N VAL A 19 -5.96 2.76 3.76
CA VAL A 19 -5.25 2.06 4.86
C VAL A 19 -5.87 2.29 6.24
N TRP A 20 -6.35 3.50 6.53
CA TRP A 20 -6.83 3.85 7.87
C TRP A 20 -8.04 3.03 8.38
N PRO A 21 -8.98 2.57 7.53
CA PRO A 21 -10.02 1.65 7.99
C PRO A 21 -9.46 0.37 8.61
N GLN A 22 -8.32 -0.12 8.11
CA GLN A 22 -7.67 -1.30 8.67
C GLN A 22 -7.01 -1.01 10.03
N VAL A 23 -6.45 0.20 10.22
CA VAL A 23 -5.97 0.65 11.54
C VAL A 23 -7.13 0.62 12.53
N VAL A 24 -8.24 1.28 12.20
CA VAL A 24 -9.44 1.32 13.04
C VAL A 24 -9.94 -0.09 13.36
N ARG A 25 -10.04 -0.97 12.36
CA ARG A 25 -10.47 -2.37 12.56
C ARG A 25 -9.60 -3.10 13.58
N VAL A 26 -8.28 -2.99 13.47
CA VAL A 26 -7.33 -3.73 14.32
C VAL A 26 -7.42 -3.29 15.78
N PHE A 27 -7.54 -1.98 16.03
CA PHE A 27 -7.71 -1.46 17.39
C PHE A 27 -9.12 -1.71 17.93
N ALA A 28 -10.17 -1.43 17.15
CA ALA A 28 -11.56 -1.56 17.61
C ALA A 28 -11.97 -3.01 17.85
N LYS A 29 -11.48 -3.96 17.03
CA LYS A 29 -11.75 -5.39 17.21
C LYS A 29 -10.71 -6.09 18.08
N ASN A 30 -9.64 -5.39 18.47
CA ASN A 30 -8.46 -5.97 19.15
C ASN A 30 -8.06 -7.32 18.53
N SER A 31 -8.04 -7.39 17.18
CA SER A 31 -7.78 -8.62 16.44
C SER A 31 -6.83 -8.34 15.29
N THR A 32 -5.94 -9.31 15.06
CA THR A 32 -4.98 -9.31 13.93
C THR A 32 -5.25 -10.47 12.99
N GLU A 33 -6.44 -11.05 13.03
CA GLU A 33 -6.84 -12.15 12.16
C GLU A 33 -6.75 -11.75 10.67
N GLY A 34 -6.14 -12.64 9.87
CA GLY A 34 -5.87 -12.38 8.45
C GLY A 34 -4.74 -11.37 8.16
N ILE A 35 -4.05 -10.86 9.18
CA ILE A 35 -2.92 -9.92 9.01
C ILE A 35 -1.59 -10.68 9.02
N SER A 36 -0.80 -10.43 7.98
CA SER A 36 0.61 -10.86 7.86
C SER A 36 1.53 -9.73 8.31
N PRO A 37 2.23 -9.85 9.47
CA PRO A 37 3.11 -8.78 9.95
C PRO A 37 4.23 -8.45 8.96
N TYR A 38 4.81 -9.44 8.29
CA TYR A 38 5.89 -9.21 7.33
C TYR A 38 5.45 -8.44 6.08
N SER A 39 4.22 -8.67 5.61
CA SER A 39 3.65 -7.90 4.49
C SER A 39 3.43 -6.43 4.87
N PHE A 40 2.94 -6.19 6.10
CA PHE A 40 2.81 -4.83 6.63
C PHE A 40 4.16 -4.16 6.88
N LEU A 41 5.18 -4.92 7.30
CA LEU A 41 6.55 -4.43 7.48
C LEU A 41 7.20 -4.06 6.14
N GLN A 42 7.00 -4.86 5.10
CA GLN A 42 7.42 -4.53 3.74
C GLN A 42 6.75 -3.24 3.27
N GLY A 43 5.44 -3.12 3.43
CA GLY A 43 4.70 -1.91 3.10
C GLY A 43 5.22 -0.68 3.85
N CYS A 44 5.47 -0.82 5.15
CA CYS A 44 6.00 0.26 5.99
C CYS A 44 7.41 0.68 5.55
N SER A 45 8.25 -0.29 5.18
CA SER A 45 9.59 -0.04 4.65
C SER A 45 9.54 0.70 3.30
N GLY A 46 8.65 0.28 2.41
CA GLY A 46 8.42 0.95 1.12
C GLY A 46 7.92 2.39 1.29
N SER A 47 6.92 2.61 2.15
CA SER A 47 6.43 3.95 2.47
C SER A 47 7.51 4.82 3.10
N LEU A 48 8.34 4.28 4.00
CA LEU A 48 9.47 5.03 4.57
C LEU A 48 10.46 5.48 3.49
N MET A 49 10.78 4.62 2.52
CA MET A 49 11.62 5.01 1.38
C MET A 49 10.96 6.09 0.53
N TRP A 50 9.64 6.01 0.26
CA TRP A 50 8.93 7.06 -0.45
C TRP A 50 8.87 8.38 0.31
N THR A 51 8.78 8.36 1.64
CA THR A 51 8.90 9.57 2.47
C THR A 51 10.26 10.22 2.30
N ILE A 52 11.34 9.43 2.40
CA ILE A 52 12.72 9.93 2.19
C ILE A 52 12.88 10.49 0.78
N TYR A 53 12.37 9.79 -0.24
CA TYR A 53 12.39 10.25 -1.63
C TYR A 53 11.66 11.60 -1.79
N GLY A 54 10.44 11.72 -1.27
CA GLY A 54 9.65 12.95 -1.35
C GLY A 54 10.32 14.13 -0.65
N ILE A 55 10.96 13.91 0.51
CA ILE A 55 11.69 14.97 1.23
C ILE A 55 12.91 15.44 0.41
N ASN A 56 13.66 14.52 -0.20
CA ASN A 56 14.88 14.85 -0.94
C ASN A 56 14.62 15.37 -2.36
N LYS A 57 13.46 15.05 -2.97
CA LYS A 57 12.98 15.61 -4.27
C LYS A 57 12.09 16.86 -4.11
N PRO A 58 12.11 17.51 -2.94
CA PRO A 58 11.05 18.41 -2.44
C PRO A 58 9.57 18.17 -2.87
N GLU A 59 9.12 16.93 -3.02
CA GLU A 59 7.74 16.58 -3.37
C GLU A 59 6.86 16.40 -2.12
N GLY A 60 6.32 17.51 -1.61
CA GLY A 60 5.60 17.56 -0.33
C GLY A 60 4.44 16.58 -0.21
N GLN A 61 3.67 16.34 -1.26
CA GLN A 61 2.53 15.41 -1.23
C GLN A 61 2.99 13.94 -1.18
N VAL A 62 4.05 13.60 -1.91
CA VAL A 62 4.66 12.25 -1.86
C VAL A 62 5.17 11.97 -0.45
N ALA A 63 5.88 12.93 0.14
CA ALA A 63 6.40 12.84 1.50
C ALA A 63 5.28 12.71 2.54
N LEU A 64 4.27 13.58 2.46
CA LEU A 64 3.14 13.62 3.39
C LEU A 64 2.33 12.32 3.35
N SER A 65 1.90 11.89 2.16
CA SER A 65 1.09 10.68 2.01
C SER A 65 1.82 9.46 2.57
N ASN A 66 3.08 9.26 2.19
CA ASN A 66 3.84 8.10 2.64
C ASN A 66 4.22 8.19 4.12
N GLY A 67 4.45 9.40 4.67
CA GLY A 67 4.66 9.58 6.10
C GLY A 67 3.42 9.15 6.90
N LEU A 68 2.23 9.51 6.44
CA LEU A 68 0.97 9.06 7.05
C LEU A 68 0.77 7.55 6.91
N LEU A 69 1.19 6.94 5.79
CA LEU A 69 1.20 5.49 5.63
C LEU A 69 2.16 4.80 6.60
N VAL A 70 3.38 5.34 6.82
CA VAL A 70 4.31 4.81 7.82
C VAL A 70 3.66 4.80 9.20
N VAL A 71 2.96 5.87 9.59
CA VAL A 71 2.25 5.94 10.88
C VAL A 71 1.14 4.88 10.95
N ALA A 72 0.32 4.77 9.91
CA ALA A 72 -0.79 3.80 9.87
C ALA A 72 -0.29 2.35 9.93
N LEU A 73 0.73 2.00 9.12
CA LEU A 73 1.29 0.65 9.05
C LEU A 73 2.05 0.30 10.33
N SER A 74 2.79 1.24 10.93
CA SER A 74 3.45 1.07 12.23
C SER A 74 2.45 0.82 13.36
N SER A 75 1.29 1.48 13.31
CA SER A 75 0.21 1.28 14.29
C SER A 75 -0.36 -0.15 14.21
N ILE A 76 -0.50 -0.71 13.01
CA ILE A 76 -0.94 -2.09 12.80
C ILE A 76 0.14 -3.08 13.24
N LEU A 77 1.42 -2.81 12.92
CA LEU A 77 2.56 -3.63 13.34
C LEU A 77 2.69 -3.66 14.87
N TYR A 78 2.44 -2.54 15.55
CA TYR A 78 2.41 -2.47 17.00
C TYR A 78 1.40 -3.46 17.59
N VAL A 79 0.18 -3.53 17.05
CA VAL A 79 -0.81 -4.50 17.53
C VAL A 79 -0.40 -5.95 17.20
N CYS A 80 0.26 -6.19 16.07
CA CYS A 80 0.82 -7.50 15.75
C CYS A 80 1.91 -7.94 16.75
N VAL A 81 2.76 -7.01 17.18
CA VAL A 81 3.77 -7.21 18.23
C VAL A 81 3.08 -7.49 19.58
N LYS A 82 2.08 -6.68 19.94
CA LYS A 82 1.26 -6.88 21.15
C LYS A 82 0.64 -8.28 21.21
N HIS A 83 0.17 -8.78 20.06
CA HIS A 83 -0.39 -10.13 19.92
C HIS A 83 0.67 -11.23 19.68
N LYS A 84 1.96 -10.92 19.84
CA LYS A 84 3.09 -11.85 19.72
C LYS A 84 3.20 -12.56 18.35
N LYS A 85 2.62 -11.98 17.29
CA LYS A 85 2.77 -12.49 15.91
C LYS A 85 4.16 -12.23 15.33
N VAL A 86 4.86 -11.23 15.86
CA VAL A 86 6.23 -10.86 15.49
C VAL A 86 6.91 -10.25 16.71
N SER A 87 8.21 -10.48 16.89
CA SER A 87 8.98 -9.80 17.93
C SER A 87 9.10 -8.31 17.60
N TRP A 88 9.09 -7.45 18.61
CA TRP A 88 9.25 -5.99 18.47
C TRP A 88 10.59 -5.60 17.83
N SER A 89 11.63 -6.42 18.04
CA SER A 89 12.97 -6.17 17.50
C SER A 89 12.99 -6.19 15.98
N ILE A 90 12.22 -7.07 15.35
CA ILE A 90 12.18 -7.24 13.89
C ILE A 90 11.75 -5.94 13.20
N PRO A 91 10.55 -5.36 13.42
CA PRO A 91 10.16 -4.13 12.75
C PRO A 91 11.08 -2.96 13.10
N VAL A 92 11.56 -2.85 14.34
CA VAL A 92 12.45 -1.75 14.74
C VAL A 92 13.78 -1.82 13.99
N PHE A 93 14.48 -2.95 14.01
CA PHE A 93 15.76 -3.10 13.31
C PHE A 93 15.58 -2.93 11.80
N THR A 94 14.53 -3.52 11.21
CA THR A 94 14.26 -3.36 9.78
C THR A 94 14.04 -1.90 9.40
N LEU A 95 13.19 -1.17 10.13
CA LEU A 95 12.89 0.23 9.80
C LEU A 95 14.09 1.15 10.04
N VAL A 96 14.91 0.89 11.05
CA VAL A 96 16.17 1.62 11.27
C VAL A 96 17.16 1.39 10.12
N ILE A 97 17.35 0.13 9.71
CA ILE A 97 18.22 -0.21 8.57
C ILE A 97 17.70 0.45 7.28
N VAL A 98 16.40 0.36 7.00
CA VAL A 98 15.78 0.98 5.83
C VAL A 98 15.93 2.50 5.87
N PHE A 99 15.77 3.13 7.03
CA PHE A 99 15.97 4.57 7.18
C PHE A 99 17.41 4.97 6.86
N VAL A 100 18.39 4.28 7.46
CA VAL A 100 19.82 4.58 7.25
C VAL A 100 20.22 4.35 5.80
N ILE A 101 19.93 3.18 5.25
CA ILE A 101 20.27 2.83 3.86
C ILE A 101 19.54 3.75 2.89
N GLY A 102 18.23 3.97 3.07
CA GLY A 102 17.44 4.85 2.22
C GLY A 102 17.96 6.29 2.24
N SER A 103 18.37 6.78 3.40
CA SER A 103 18.98 8.12 3.54
C SER A 103 20.33 8.18 2.83
N LEU A 104 21.19 7.17 2.97
CA LEU A 104 22.48 7.11 2.27
C LEU A 104 22.30 7.07 0.75
N ILE A 105 21.35 6.27 0.25
CA ILE A 105 21.02 6.19 -1.19
C ILE A 105 20.50 7.53 -1.69
N ALA A 106 19.57 8.17 -0.96
CA ALA A 106 19.00 9.46 -1.36
C ALA A 106 20.06 10.58 -1.42
N ASN A 107 20.99 10.60 -0.45
CA ASN A 107 22.12 11.54 -0.45
C ASN A 107 23.11 11.28 -1.60
N TYR A 108 23.29 10.01 -2.00
CA TYR A 108 24.18 9.64 -3.10
C TYR A 108 23.56 9.94 -4.47
N SER A 109 22.31 9.53 -4.69
CA SER A 109 21.61 9.74 -5.96
C SER A 109 20.10 9.59 -5.79
N ILE A 110 19.37 10.68 -6.05
CA ILE A 110 17.90 10.66 -6.05
C ILE A 110 17.33 9.73 -7.14
N THR A 111 18.04 9.56 -8.26
CA THR A 111 17.66 8.64 -9.33
C THR A 111 17.77 7.18 -8.87
N LEU A 112 18.85 6.81 -8.18
CA LEU A 112 18.98 5.48 -7.61
C LEU A 112 17.88 5.22 -6.56
N MET A 113 17.60 6.21 -5.72
CA MET A 113 16.52 6.14 -4.75
C MET A 113 15.17 5.87 -5.42
N GLY A 114 14.84 6.60 -6.49
CA GLY A 114 13.62 6.41 -7.28
C GLY A 114 13.52 5.00 -7.89
N TRP A 115 14.62 4.45 -8.40
CA TRP A 115 14.63 3.07 -8.89
C TRP A 115 14.41 2.05 -7.78
N CYS A 116 15.02 2.25 -6.61
CA CYS A 116 14.79 1.38 -5.46
C CYS A 116 13.32 1.42 -5.01
N THR A 117 12.69 2.60 -4.97
CA THR A 117 11.28 2.71 -4.59
C THR A 117 10.36 2.03 -5.61
N VAL A 118 10.64 2.16 -6.91
CA VAL A 118 9.92 1.44 -7.97
C VAL A 118 10.10 -0.07 -7.84
N ALA A 119 11.32 -0.55 -7.62
CA ALA A 119 11.61 -1.99 -7.50
C ALA A 119 10.88 -2.64 -6.31
N ILE A 120 10.66 -1.90 -5.22
CA ILE A 120 9.91 -2.38 -4.05
C ILE A 120 8.40 -2.28 -4.28
N GLY A 121 7.93 -1.16 -4.84
CA GLY A 121 6.50 -0.87 -4.96
C GLY A 121 5.81 -1.59 -6.11
N ALA A 122 6.39 -1.56 -7.31
CA ALA A 122 5.73 -2.07 -8.52
C ALA A 122 5.39 -3.57 -8.47
N PRO A 123 6.26 -4.46 -7.97
CA PRO A 123 5.96 -5.89 -7.93
C PRO A 123 4.97 -6.30 -6.84
N ALA A 124 4.65 -5.42 -5.88
CA ALA A 124 3.87 -5.77 -4.69
C ALA A 124 2.48 -6.35 -5.01
N ILE A 125 1.86 -5.92 -6.11
CA ILE A 125 0.53 -6.38 -6.53
C ILE A 125 0.57 -7.70 -7.33
N ILE A 126 1.73 -8.06 -7.89
CA ILE A 126 1.87 -9.19 -8.82
C ILE A 126 1.46 -10.53 -8.18
N PRO A 127 1.92 -10.91 -6.96
CA PRO A 127 1.52 -12.18 -6.35
C PRO A 127 0.00 -12.32 -6.21
N GLN A 128 -0.67 -11.21 -5.90
CA GLN A 128 -2.11 -11.19 -5.77
C GLN A 128 -2.83 -11.28 -7.11
N VAL A 129 -2.33 -10.61 -8.15
CA VAL A 129 -2.85 -10.75 -9.52
C VAL A 129 -2.75 -12.20 -9.97
N VAL A 130 -1.60 -12.86 -9.72
CA VAL A 130 -1.38 -14.27 -10.06
C VAL A 130 -2.35 -15.17 -9.28
N ARG A 131 -2.54 -14.93 -7.97
CA ARG A 131 -3.50 -15.67 -7.16
C ARG A 131 -4.92 -15.55 -7.72
N VAL A 132 -5.36 -14.34 -8.04
CA VAL A 132 -6.70 -14.06 -8.58
C VAL A 132 -6.86 -14.65 -9.97
N TYR A 133 -5.82 -14.61 -10.80
CA TYR A 133 -5.82 -15.26 -12.11
C TYR A 133 -6.13 -16.76 -11.98
N ARG A 134 -5.43 -17.45 -11.06
CA ARG A 134 -5.52 -18.90 -10.82
C ARG A 134 -6.74 -19.35 -10.00
N THR A 135 -7.45 -18.44 -9.34
CA THR A 135 -8.57 -18.78 -8.44
C THR A 135 -9.90 -18.44 -9.09
N GLU A 136 -10.80 -19.42 -9.16
CA GLU A 136 -12.14 -19.22 -9.73
C GLU A 136 -13.10 -18.53 -8.73
N HIS A 137 -13.12 -18.98 -7.47
CA HIS A 137 -13.99 -18.46 -6.41
C HIS A 137 -13.29 -17.40 -5.56
N LEU A 138 -13.75 -16.14 -5.62
CA LEU A 138 -13.07 -14.99 -5.04
C LEU A 138 -13.86 -14.28 -3.91
N TYR A 139 -14.69 -14.99 -3.15
CA TYR A 139 -15.47 -14.38 -2.06
C TYR A 139 -14.61 -13.71 -0.98
N GLY A 140 -13.46 -14.31 -0.65
CA GLY A 140 -12.51 -13.73 0.31
C GLY A 140 -11.75 -12.51 -0.22
N VAL A 141 -11.93 -12.14 -1.49
CA VAL A 141 -11.28 -10.98 -2.11
C VAL A 141 -12.28 -9.83 -2.17
N SER A 142 -12.02 -8.76 -1.44
CA SER A 142 -12.90 -7.58 -1.40
C SER A 142 -12.85 -6.78 -2.70
N ALA A 143 -13.94 -6.79 -3.47
CA ALA A 143 -14.05 -6.01 -4.71
C ALA A 143 -13.92 -4.50 -4.45
N ALA A 144 -14.57 -3.99 -3.40
CA ALA A 144 -14.54 -2.57 -3.06
C ALA A 144 -13.12 -2.08 -2.73
N MET A 145 -12.34 -2.90 -2.02
CA MET A 145 -10.95 -2.58 -1.66
C MET A 145 -10.05 -2.44 -2.90
N TYR A 146 -10.17 -3.37 -3.87
CA TYR A 146 -9.38 -3.29 -5.11
C TYR A 146 -9.88 -2.21 -6.06
N GLY A 147 -11.18 -1.87 -6.04
CA GLY A 147 -11.70 -0.69 -6.74
C GLY A 147 -11.11 0.60 -6.20
N LEU A 148 -11.07 0.76 -4.87
CA LEU A 148 -10.45 1.91 -4.21
C LEU A 148 -8.93 1.97 -4.45
N LEU A 149 -8.23 0.82 -4.39
CA LEU A 149 -6.80 0.74 -4.70
C LEU A 149 -6.51 1.13 -6.14
N SER A 150 -7.31 0.65 -7.10
CA SER A 150 -7.18 1.03 -8.50
C SER A 150 -7.35 2.53 -8.70
N PHE A 151 -8.33 3.14 -8.02
CA PHE A 151 -8.54 4.59 -8.09
C PHE A 151 -7.40 5.36 -7.42
N CYS A 152 -6.91 4.90 -6.27
CA CYS A 152 -5.76 5.47 -5.57
C CYS A 152 -4.50 5.46 -6.47
N CYS A 153 -4.16 4.32 -7.07
CA CYS A 153 -3.04 4.22 -8.01
C CYS A 153 -3.25 5.14 -9.21
N LEU A 154 -4.46 5.22 -9.78
CA LEU A 154 -4.73 6.12 -10.89
C LEU A 154 -4.50 7.58 -10.51
N THR A 155 -4.91 8.00 -9.31
CA THR A 155 -4.65 9.39 -8.84
C THR A 155 -3.17 9.69 -8.68
N TRP A 156 -2.36 8.74 -8.19
CA TRP A 156 -0.91 8.90 -8.12
C TRP A 156 -0.21 8.85 -9.48
N LEU A 157 -0.72 8.04 -10.41
CA LEU A 157 -0.25 8.01 -11.79
C LEU A 157 -0.44 9.39 -12.45
N ILE A 158 -1.63 9.97 -12.31
CA ILE A 158 -1.93 11.31 -12.84
C ILE A 158 -1.06 12.35 -12.14
N TYR A 159 -0.97 12.31 -10.80
CA TYR A 159 -0.14 13.24 -10.03
C TYR A 159 1.33 13.18 -10.46
N GLY A 160 1.92 11.99 -10.53
CA GLY A 160 3.31 11.78 -10.98
C GLY A 160 3.56 12.32 -12.38
N ALA A 161 2.62 12.14 -13.30
CA ALA A 161 2.71 12.70 -14.64
C ALA A 161 2.66 14.23 -14.64
N MET A 162 1.86 14.84 -13.75
CA MET A 162 1.74 16.31 -13.64
C MET A 162 2.96 16.98 -13.01
N ILE A 163 3.78 16.26 -12.24
CA ILE A 163 5.05 16.74 -11.68
C ILE A 163 6.26 16.25 -12.50
N ASP A 164 6.04 15.69 -13.70
CA ASP A 164 7.06 15.10 -14.57
C ASP A 164 7.97 14.07 -13.84
N ASP A 165 7.40 13.34 -12.87
CA ASP A 165 8.08 12.32 -12.10
C ASP A 165 7.63 10.91 -12.48
N TRP A 166 8.33 10.35 -13.45
CA TRP A 166 8.11 8.98 -13.88
C TRP A 166 8.35 7.92 -12.79
N PHE A 167 9.18 8.18 -11.76
CA PHE A 167 9.33 7.25 -10.64
C PHE A 167 8.04 7.13 -9.83
N VAL A 168 7.32 8.25 -9.65
CA VAL A 168 6.00 8.26 -9.01
C VAL A 168 4.95 7.62 -9.92
N SER A 169 5.00 7.88 -11.22
CA SER A 169 4.02 7.36 -12.18
C SER A 169 4.13 5.85 -12.44
N LEU A 170 5.33 5.34 -12.70
CA LEU A 170 5.57 3.97 -13.18
C LEU A 170 4.98 2.86 -12.30
N PRO A 171 5.18 2.81 -10.96
CA PRO A 171 4.62 1.76 -10.13
C PRO A 171 3.09 1.84 -10.09
N ASN A 172 2.53 3.03 -10.28
CA ASN A 172 1.10 3.26 -10.29
C ASN A 172 0.43 2.85 -11.60
N VAL A 173 1.17 2.72 -12.72
CA VAL A 173 0.67 2.03 -13.92
C VAL A 173 0.36 0.57 -13.60
N ILE A 174 1.33 -0.13 -13.00
CA ILE A 174 1.20 -1.54 -12.64
C ILE A 174 0.13 -1.72 -11.55
N GLY A 175 0.12 -0.84 -10.55
CA GLY A 175 -0.88 -0.82 -9.49
C GLY A 175 -2.30 -0.62 -10.02
N THR A 176 -2.51 0.36 -10.91
CA THR A 176 -3.83 0.64 -11.51
C THR A 176 -4.33 -0.57 -12.29
N LEU A 177 -3.53 -1.10 -13.22
CA LEU A 177 -3.94 -2.22 -14.07
C LEU A 177 -4.17 -3.51 -13.26
N GLY A 178 -3.27 -3.81 -12.33
CA GLY A 178 -3.37 -4.99 -11.47
C GLY A 178 -4.58 -4.93 -10.55
N ALA A 179 -4.81 -3.80 -9.89
CA ALA A 179 -5.94 -3.62 -8.99
C ALA A 179 -7.28 -3.61 -9.75
N PHE A 180 -7.34 -2.95 -10.91
CA PHE A 180 -8.50 -2.96 -11.79
C PHE A 180 -8.87 -4.38 -12.23
N TYR A 181 -7.87 -5.17 -12.66
CA TYR A 181 -8.08 -6.57 -13.03
C TYR A 181 -8.68 -7.39 -11.88
N ILE A 182 -8.10 -7.26 -10.68
CA ILE A 182 -8.60 -7.96 -9.48
C ILE A 182 -10.03 -7.52 -9.15
N TRP A 183 -10.30 -6.22 -9.21
CA TRP A 183 -11.63 -5.67 -8.95
C TRP A 183 -12.69 -6.28 -9.88
N VAL A 184 -12.45 -6.27 -11.19
CA VAL A 184 -13.38 -6.84 -12.18
C VAL A 184 -13.60 -8.33 -11.95
N ARG A 185 -12.53 -9.09 -11.68
CA ARG A 185 -12.61 -10.53 -11.38
C ARG A 185 -13.41 -10.81 -10.11
N ALA A 186 -13.18 -10.05 -9.05
CA ALA A 186 -13.91 -10.19 -7.78
C ALA A 186 -15.40 -9.89 -7.97
N VAL A 187 -15.77 -8.79 -8.64
CA VAL A 187 -17.18 -8.45 -8.93
C VAL A 187 -17.86 -9.56 -9.73
N LYS A 188 -17.21 -10.09 -10.77
CA LYS A 188 -17.77 -11.20 -11.57
C LYS A 188 -17.96 -12.47 -10.74
N SER A 189 -16.99 -12.82 -9.89
CA SER A 189 -17.10 -13.96 -9.00
C SER A 189 -18.23 -13.79 -7.98
N HIS A 190 -18.37 -12.63 -7.36
CA HIS A 190 -19.42 -12.38 -6.36
C HIS A 190 -20.83 -12.41 -6.95
N LYS A 191 -20.98 -12.07 -8.23
CA LYS A 191 -22.25 -12.20 -8.96
C LYS A 191 -22.55 -13.65 -9.36
N LYS A 192 -21.52 -14.40 -9.76
CA LYS A 192 -21.68 -15.76 -10.31
C LYS A 192 -21.93 -16.79 -9.22
N TYR A 193 -21.34 -16.62 -8.04
CA TYR A 193 -21.39 -17.60 -6.98
C TYR A 193 -22.01 -16.97 -5.71
N GLN A 194 -22.89 -17.69 -5.00
CA GLN A 194 -23.50 -17.28 -3.72
C GLN A 194 -22.62 -17.64 -2.51
N ALA A 195 -22.49 -16.76 -1.51
CA ALA A 195 -21.64 -17.06 -0.34
C ALA A 195 -22.00 -18.44 0.25
N PRO A 196 -21.00 -19.26 0.66
CA PRO A 196 -21.29 -20.54 1.30
C PRO A 196 -22.26 -20.32 2.46
N ILE A 197 -23.30 -21.15 2.57
CA ILE A 197 -24.17 -21.16 3.75
C ILE A 197 -23.25 -21.51 4.93
N GLU A 198 -23.10 -20.59 5.88
CA GLU A 198 -22.38 -20.88 7.13
C GLU A 198 -23.05 -22.08 7.77
N ALA A 199 -22.29 -23.16 7.96
CA ALA A 199 -22.79 -24.30 8.72
C ALA A 199 -23.17 -23.78 10.13
N PRO A 200 -24.34 -24.15 10.66
CA PRO A 200 -24.73 -23.73 12.01
C PRO A 200 -23.61 -24.11 12.97
N ALA A 201 -23.20 -23.15 13.81
CA ALA A 201 -22.23 -23.39 14.85
C ALA A 201 -22.81 -24.46 15.79
N ASN A 202 -22.24 -25.67 15.72
CA ASN A 202 -22.52 -26.75 16.66
C ASN A 202 -21.85 -26.48 18.01
#